data_AF-A0AAP8SVR4-F1
#
_entry.id   AF-A0AAP8SVR4-F1
#
_cell.length_a   1.000
_cell.length_b   1.000
_cell.length_c   1.000
_cell.angle_alpha   90.00
_cell.angle_beta   90.00
_cell.angle_gamma   90.00
#
_symmetry.space_group_name_H-M   'P 1'
#
loop_
_entity.id
_entity.type
_entity.pdbx_description
1 polymer ?
#
loop_
_entity_poly.entity_id
_entity_poly.type
_entity_poly.pdbx_seq_one_letter_code
_entity_poly.pdbx_strand_id
1 'polypeptide(L)'
;MELSELEQHQLVKFASDACHSRNHSVSVDLGKAEFELVENGIQFYHSQFKLDSKHADYRYLVAKILLRDEKWTLLVAHRDQYEMFEGWHTHPSIERLGNQLHPLFEEVEQDPQGLIW
;
A
#
# COMPACT_ATOMS: atom_id res chain seq x y z
N MET A 1 -4.02 -19.26 -4.40
CA MET A 1 -5.48 -19.18 -4.18
C MET A 1 -5.89 -17.87 -4.80
N GLU A 2 -6.68 -17.92 -5.86
CA GLU A 2 -7.09 -16.73 -6.60
C GLU A 2 -8.27 -16.06 -5.91
N LEU A 3 -8.28 -14.73 -5.89
CA LEU A 3 -9.36 -13.94 -5.32
C LEU A 3 -10.60 -13.98 -6.21
N SER A 4 -11.78 -14.01 -5.61
CA SER A 4 -13.04 -13.85 -6.35
C SER A 4 -13.12 -12.45 -6.99
N GLU A 5 -13.91 -12.31 -8.05
CA GLU A 5 -14.15 -11.01 -8.70
C GLU A 5 -14.65 -9.97 -7.70
N LEU A 6 -15.55 -10.36 -6.78
CA LEU A 6 -16.06 -9.48 -5.74
C LEU A 6 -14.95 -8.95 -4.83
N GLU A 7 -14.03 -9.81 -4.40
CA GLU A 7 -12.90 -9.42 -3.56
C GLU A 7 -11.94 -8.49 -4.31
N GLN A 8 -11.65 -8.79 -5.58
CA GLN A 8 -10.82 -7.93 -6.42
C GLN A 8 -11.45 -6.53 -6.58
N HIS A 9 -12.77 -6.47 -6.84
CA HIS A 9 -13.50 -5.21 -6.93
C HIS A 9 -13.46 -4.42 -5.61
N GLN A 10 -13.59 -5.09 -4.47
CA GLN A 10 -13.49 -4.45 -3.15
C GLN A 10 -12.08 -3.89 -2.90
N LEU A 11 -11.03 -4.66 -3.20
CA LEU A 11 -9.64 -4.23 -3.05
C LEU A 11 -9.35 -2.98 -3.90
N VAL A 12 -9.72 -3.00 -5.18
CA VAL A 12 -9.49 -1.88 -6.10
C VAL A 12 -10.23 -0.63 -5.61
N LYS A 13 -11.47 -0.78 -5.17
CA LYS A 13 -12.25 0.36 -4.64
C LYS A 13 -11.56 0.98 -3.41
N PHE A 14 -11.23 0.17 -2.40
CA PHE A 14 -10.61 0.70 -1.19
C PHE A 14 -9.21 1.26 -1.43
N ALA A 15 -8.41 0.65 -2.31
CA ALA A 15 -7.10 1.19 -2.67
C ALA A 15 -7.22 2.52 -3.41
N SER A 16 -8.20 2.64 -4.31
CA SER A 16 -8.49 3.88 -5.01
C SER A 16 -8.88 4.98 -4.04
N ASP A 17 -9.80 4.71 -3.10
CA ASP A 17 -10.24 5.69 -2.11
C ASP A 17 -9.07 6.14 -1.21
N ALA A 18 -8.27 5.19 -0.70
CA ALA A 18 -7.11 5.49 0.14
C ALA A 18 -6.03 6.30 -0.60
N CYS A 19 -5.67 5.89 -1.82
CA CYS A 19 -4.67 6.63 -2.62
C CYS A 19 -5.19 8.01 -3.01
N HIS A 20 -6.48 8.14 -3.35
CA HIS A 20 -7.07 9.44 -3.67
C HIS A 20 -7.03 10.40 -2.47
N SER A 21 -7.43 9.92 -1.29
CA SER A 21 -7.39 10.69 -0.04
C SER A 21 -5.97 11.21 0.25
N ARG A 22 -4.98 10.30 0.21
CA ARG A 22 -3.57 10.66 0.43
C ARG A 22 -3.05 11.65 -0.61
N ASN A 23 -3.34 11.41 -1.88
CA ASN A 23 -2.83 12.22 -2.98
C ASN A 23 -3.46 13.62 -3.06
N HIS A 24 -4.64 13.81 -2.48
CA HIS A 24 -5.34 15.10 -2.47
C HIS A 24 -4.58 16.17 -1.67
N SER A 25 -3.88 15.76 -0.61
CA SER A 25 -3.25 16.68 0.36
C SER A 25 -1.72 16.78 0.23
N VAL A 26 -1.12 15.97 -0.65
CA VAL A 26 0.34 15.85 -0.80
C VAL A 26 0.79 16.55 -2.09
N SER A 27 1.77 17.46 -2.00
CA SER A 27 2.38 18.09 -3.20
C SER A 27 2.97 17.01 -4.10
N VAL A 28 2.95 17.22 -5.42
CA VAL A 28 3.59 16.30 -6.40
C VAL A 28 5.06 16.07 -6.06
N ASP A 29 5.75 17.09 -5.53
CA ASP A 29 7.16 17.01 -5.16
C ASP A 29 7.46 16.04 -4.01
N LEU A 30 6.45 15.72 -3.18
CA LEU A 30 6.57 14.78 -2.07
C LEU A 30 6.28 13.34 -2.49
N GLY A 31 5.85 13.13 -3.74
CA GLY A 31 5.46 11.83 -4.27
C GLY A 31 3.96 11.52 -4.12
N LYS A 32 3.51 10.52 -4.86
CA LYS A 32 2.10 10.07 -4.89
C LYS A 32 2.00 8.60 -4.50
N ALA A 33 0.91 8.29 -3.82
CA ALA A 33 0.44 6.94 -3.56
C ALA A 33 -0.17 6.33 -4.83
N GLU A 34 0.31 5.15 -5.20
CA GLU A 34 -0.24 4.33 -6.29
C GLU A 34 -0.48 2.91 -5.80
N PHE A 35 -1.30 2.15 -6.53
CA PHE A 35 -1.59 0.77 -6.20
C PHE A 35 -1.64 -0.14 -7.43
N GLU A 36 -1.49 -1.44 -7.20
CA GLU A 36 -1.60 -2.46 -8.24
C GLU A 36 -2.20 -3.74 -7.66
N LEU A 37 -3.22 -4.28 -8.34
CA LEU A 37 -3.82 -5.56 -7.98
C LEU A 37 -2.84 -6.69 -8.30
N VAL A 38 -2.70 -7.65 -7.40
CA VAL A 38 -1.89 -8.86 -7.57
C VAL A 38 -2.73 -10.09 -7.29
N GLU A 39 -2.26 -11.27 -7.70
CA GLU A 39 -3.00 -12.55 -7.65
C GLU A 39 -3.73 -12.80 -6.32
N ASN A 40 -3.10 -12.43 -5.20
CA ASN A 40 -3.62 -12.68 -3.86
C ASN A 40 -3.87 -11.42 -3.02
N GLY A 41 -3.95 -10.23 -3.64
CA GLY A 41 -4.15 -8.99 -2.90
C GLY A 41 -3.88 -7.73 -3.70
N ILE A 42 -3.37 -6.71 -3.01
CA ILE A 42 -3.06 -5.41 -3.60
C ILE A 42 -1.75 -4.86 -3.01
N GLN A 43 -0.94 -4.26 -3.87
CA GLN A 43 0.32 -3.62 -3.51
C GLN A 43 0.20 -2.12 -3.63
N PHE A 44 0.92 -1.42 -2.76
CA PHE A 44 1.01 0.03 -2.75
C PHE A 44 2.44 0.47 -3.06
N TYR A 45 2.53 1.60 -3.74
CA TYR A 45 3.76 2.17 -4.22
C TYR A 45 3.80 3.65 -3.90
N HIS A 46 4.98 4.12 -3.54
CA HIS A 46 5.28 5.53 -3.51
C HIS A 46 6.04 5.91 -4.79
N SER A 47 5.49 6.88 -5.52
CA SER A 47 6.01 7.32 -6.81
C SER A 47 6.43 8.78 -6.73
N GLN A 48 7.72 9.03 -6.93
CA GLN A 48 8.30 10.38 -6.95
C GLN A 48 8.45 10.88 -8.38
N PHE A 49 8.09 12.15 -8.59
CA PHE A 49 8.17 12.83 -9.88
C PHE A 49 9.20 13.96 -9.77
N LYS A 50 10.15 14.07 -10.70
CA LYS A 50 10.88 15.34 -10.83
C LYS A 50 9.95 16.41 -11.40
N LEU A 51 10.18 17.64 -10.92
CA LEU A 51 9.42 18.87 -11.20
C LEU A 51 9.12 19.14 -12.69
N ASP A 52 9.88 18.56 -13.61
CA ASP A 52 9.83 18.76 -15.05
C ASP A 52 9.50 17.49 -15.87
N SER A 53 9.25 16.35 -15.23
CA SER A 53 8.99 15.08 -15.90
C SER A 53 7.51 14.70 -15.95
N LYS A 54 7.04 14.24 -17.12
CA LYS A 54 5.73 13.57 -17.28
C LYS A 54 5.71 12.12 -16.78
N HIS A 55 6.84 11.58 -16.34
CA HIS A 55 7.02 10.19 -15.90
C HIS A 55 7.61 10.18 -14.49
N ALA A 56 7.13 9.27 -13.63
CA ALA A 56 7.73 9.04 -12.32
C ALA A 56 9.20 8.62 -12.48
N ASP A 57 10.11 9.28 -11.76
CA ASP A 57 11.53 8.96 -11.79
C ASP A 57 11.85 7.71 -10.97
N TYR A 58 11.14 7.52 -9.87
CA TYR A 58 11.28 6.36 -8.99
C TYR A 58 9.92 5.94 -8.43
N ARG A 59 9.59 4.66 -8.61
CA ARG A 59 8.42 4.00 -8.02
C ARG A 59 8.92 2.86 -7.16
N TYR A 60 8.54 2.83 -5.90
CA TYR A 60 9.00 1.78 -4.99
C TYR A 60 7.86 1.25 -4.09
N LEU A 61 7.90 -0.05 -3.82
CA LEU A 61 6.92 -0.76 -3.00
C LEU A 61 6.95 -0.27 -1.56
N VAL A 62 5.79 0.01 -0.98
CA VAL A 62 5.69 0.48 0.42
C VAL A 62 4.88 -0.46 1.30
N ALA A 63 3.77 -0.99 0.78
CA ALA A 63 2.91 -1.89 1.52
C ALA A 63 2.24 -2.92 0.60
N LYS A 64 1.73 -3.99 1.19
CA LYS A 64 0.92 -5.00 0.51
C LYS A 64 -0.17 -5.49 1.47
N ILE A 65 -1.43 -5.43 1.03
CA ILE A 65 -2.52 -6.16 1.69
C ILE A 65 -2.74 -7.44 0.90
N LEU A 66 -2.71 -8.60 1.56
CA LEU A 66 -2.93 -9.89 0.89
C LEU A 66 -3.71 -10.88 1.75
N LEU A 67 -4.33 -11.84 1.08
CA LEU A 67 -4.93 -13.00 1.72
C LEU A 67 -3.85 -14.06 1.94
N ARG A 68 -3.56 -14.36 3.21
CA ARG A 68 -2.65 -15.43 3.64
C ARG A 68 -3.36 -16.26 4.70
N ASP A 69 -3.39 -17.59 4.52
CA ASP A 69 -4.02 -18.51 5.48
C ASP A 69 -5.45 -18.09 5.85
N GLU A 70 -6.25 -17.73 4.83
CA GLU A 70 -7.64 -17.25 4.97
C GLU A 70 -7.81 -15.96 5.78
N LYS A 71 -6.72 -15.21 5.99
CA LYS A 71 -6.72 -13.94 6.71
C LYS A 71 -6.10 -12.82 5.87
N TRP A 72 -6.81 -11.72 5.76
CA TRP A 72 -6.24 -10.49 5.21
C TRP A 72 -5.14 -9.99 6.15
N THR A 73 -3.98 -9.70 5.57
CA THR A 73 -2.78 -9.28 6.29
C THR A 73 -2.18 -8.06 5.60
N LEU A 74 -1.74 -7.08 6.39
CA LEU A 74 -0.93 -5.95 5.94
C LEU A 74 0.55 -6.24 6.17
N LEU A 75 1.32 -6.18 5.09
CA LEU A 75 2.77 -6.22 5.09
C LEU A 75 3.33 -4.86 4.68
N VAL A 76 4.45 -4.49 5.30
CA VAL A 76 5.21 -3.27 5.04
C VAL A 76 6.55 -3.66 4.42
N ALA A 77 7.00 -2.90 3.43
CA ALA A 77 8.30 -3.08 2.82
C ALA A 77 9.41 -2.70 3.80
N HIS A 78 10.28 -3.65 4.14
CA HIS A 78 11.51 -3.39 4.89
C HIS A 78 12.60 -2.96 3.92
N ARG A 79 13.34 -1.91 4.28
CA ARG A 79 14.45 -1.37 3.51
C ARG A 79 15.71 -1.31 4.36
N ASP A 80 16.85 -1.53 3.72
CA ASP A 80 18.15 -1.37 4.36
C ASP A 80 18.55 0.12 4.48
N GLN A 81 19.74 0.37 5.01
CA GLN A 81 20.32 1.72 5.14
C GLN A 81 20.57 2.45 3.80
N TYR A 82 20.42 1.76 2.66
CA TYR A 82 20.56 2.29 1.30
C TYR A 82 19.22 2.36 0.57
N GLU A 83 18.10 2.24 1.29
CA GLU A 83 16.74 2.22 0.75
C GLU A 83 16.45 1.03 -0.19
N MET A 84 17.28 -0.01 -0.16
CA MET A 84 17.07 -1.23 -0.94
C MET A 84 16.04 -2.11 -0.27
N PHE A 85 15.13 -2.67 -1.07
CA PHE A 85 14.10 -3.59 -0.57
C PHE A 85 14.73 -4.89 -0.06
N GLU A 86 14.61 -5.17 1.23
CA GLU A 86 15.12 -6.39 1.87
C GLU A 86 14.05 -7.46 2.07
N GLY A 87 12.78 -7.07 2.12
CA GLY A 87 11.70 -8.02 2.31
C GLY A 87 10.41 -7.40 2.83
N TRP A 88 9.48 -8.28 3.19
CA TRP A 88 8.17 -7.91 3.72
C TRP A 88 8.08 -8.27 5.20
N HIS A 89 7.68 -7.32 6.03
CA HIS A 89 7.37 -7.55 7.43
C HIS A 89 5.89 -7.34 7.71
N THR A 90 5.33 -8.13 8.61
CA THR A 90 3.95 -7.93 9.05
C THR A 90 3.83 -6.65 9.84
N HIS A 91 2.80 -5.86 9.55
CA HIS A 91 2.56 -4.60 10.25
C HIS A 91 2.45 -4.86 11.78
N PRO A 92 3.14 -4.10 12.65
CA PRO A 92 3.17 -4.37 14.09
C PRO A 92 1.78 -4.39 14.75
N SER A 93 0.84 -3.62 14.22
CA SER A 93 -0.53 -3.54 14.71
C SER A 93 -1.48 -4.59 14.09
N ILE A 94 -1.00 -5.60 13.37
CA ILE A 94 -1.88 -6.51 12.62
C ILE A 94 -2.93 -7.19 13.49
N GLU A 95 -2.58 -7.56 14.72
CA GLU A 95 -3.51 -8.23 15.65
C GLU A 95 -4.65 -7.30 16.06
N ARG A 96 -4.37 -5.99 16.21
CA ARG A 96 -5.36 -4.96 16.52
C ARG A 96 -6.26 -4.66 15.31
N LEU A 97 -5.68 -4.61 14.11
CA LEU A 97 -6.40 -4.32 12.87
C LEU A 97 -7.34 -5.48 12.49
N GLY A 98 -7.00 -6.69 12.89
CA GLY A 98 -7.77 -7.89 12.58
C GLY A 98 -7.61 -8.32 11.12
N ASN A 99 -8.61 -9.04 10.61
CA ASN A 99 -8.59 -9.68 9.29
C ASN A 99 -9.60 -9.08 8.30
N GLN A 100 -10.16 -7.90 8.59
CA GLN A 100 -11.10 -7.22 7.71
C GLN A 100 -10.37 -6.22 6.82
N LEU A 101 -10.84 -6.02 5.58
CA LEU A 101 -10.18 -5.10 4.65
C LEU A 101 -10.20 -3.65 5.16
N HIS A 102 -11.35 -3.17 5.65
CA HIS A 102 -11.52 -1.75 5.96
C HIS A 102 -10.48 -1.19 6.97
N PRO A 103 -10.22 -1.83 8.14
CA PRO A 103 -9.15 -1.39 9.04
C PRO A 103 -7.75 -1.41 8.43
N LEU A 104 -7.46 -2.38 7.54
CA LEU A 104 -6.15 -2.47 6.89
C LEU A 104 -5.96 -1.31 5.90
N PHE A 105 -7.00 -0.94 5.15
CA PHE A 105 -6.93 0.21 4.25
C PHE A 105 -6.91 1.55 5.00
N GLU A 106 -7.59 1.67 6.14
CA GLU A 106 -7.52 2.85 6.98
C GLU A 106 -6.09 3.04 7.55
N GLU A 107 -5.43 1.95 7.99
CA GLU A 107 -4.03 2.02 8.43
C GLU A 107 -3.10 2.42 7.27
N VAL A 108 -3.33 1.92 6.04
CA VAL A 108 -2.59 2.35 4.84
C VAL A 108 -2.86 3.81 4.52
N GLU A 109 -4.09 4.29 4.63
CA GLU A 109 -4.45 5.67 4.31
C GLU A 109 -3.80 6.65 5.30
N GLN A 110 -4.00 6.40 6.60
CA GLN A 110 -3.62 7.33 7.67
C GLN A 110 -2.17 7.19 8.07
N ASP A 111 -1.60 5.99 7.96
CA ASP A 111 -0.24 5.63 8.38
C ASP A 111 0.18 6.31 9.69
N PRO A 112 -0.54 6.06 10.80
CA PRO A 112 -0.39 6.82 12.04
C PRO A 112 1.01 6.66 12.67
N GLN A 113 1.73 5.59 12.32
CA GLN A 113 3.07 5.28 12.82
C GLN A 113 4.18 5.69 11.84
N GLY A 114 3.83 6.19 10.64
CA GLY A 114 4.80 6.55 9.60
C GLY A 114 5.66 5.37 9.15
N LEU A 115 5.07 4.17 9.08
CA LEU A 115 5.77 2.95 8.71
C LEU A 115 5.65 2.64 7.22
N ILE A 116 4.66 3.22 6.53
CA ILE A 116 4.33 2.86 5.14
C ILE A 116 4.92 3.88 4.18
N TRP A 117 4.58 5.16 4.33
CA TRP A 117 4.83 6.18 3.31
C TRP A 117 6.08 7.02 3.51
#